data_AF-A0A0S8ESK5-F1
#
_entry.id   AF-A0A0S8ESK5-F1
#
_cell.length_a   1.000
_cell.length_b   1.000
_cell.length_c   1.000
_cell.angle_alpha   90.00
_cell.angle_beta   90.00
_cell.angle_gamma   90.00
#
_symmetry.space_group_name_H-M   'P 1'
#
loop_
_entity.id
_entity.type
_entity.pdbx_description
1 polymer ?
#
loop_
_entity_poly.entity_id
_entity_poly.type
_entity_poly.pdbx_seq_one_letter_code
_entity_poly.pdbx_strand_id
1 'polypeptide(L)' 'MRTKRSKPISYYSDPLGQQGAREPACEPEWELFGLHRDPHELHSVYTDAVYADVVRELKDELHRLQAEVGDQRYGKDTD' A
#
# COMPACT_ATOMS: atom_id res chain seq x y z
N MET A 1 1.61 6.39 -2.10
CA MET A 1 2.22 7.59 -1.46
C MET A 1 3.71 7.32 -1.19
N ARG A 2 4.59 8.33 -1.20
CA ARG A 2 5.99 8.20 -0.78
C ARG A 2 6.37 9.38 0.10
N THR A 3 6.90 9.13 1.29
CA THR A 3 7.47 10.17 2.15
C THR A 3 9.00 10.16 2.05
N LYS A 4 9.67 11.07 2.75
CA LYS A 4 11.15 11.05 2.84
C LYS A 4 11.70 9.81 3.56
N ARG A 5 10.90 9.18 4.42
CA ARG A 5 11.36 8.11 5.33
C ARG A 5 10.72 6.75 5.06
N SER A 6 9.54 6.74 4.45
CA SER A 6 8.74 5.53 4.30
C SER A 6 7.96 5.52 2.98
N LYS A 7 7.71 4.32 2.46
CA LYS A 7 6.89 4.12 1.27
C LYS A 7 5.96 2.92 1.48
N PRO A 8 4.66 3.15 1.78
CA PRO A 8 3.65 2.11 1.72
C PRO A 8 3.22 1.87 0.27
N ILE A 9 2.95 0.62 -0.09
CA ILE A 9 2.41 0.21 -1.39
C ILE A 9 1.24 -0.74 -1.15
N SER A 10 0.13 -0.51 -1.86
CA SER A 10 -1.03 -1.41 -1.89
C SER A 10 -1.13 -2.00 -3.29
N TYR A 11 -1.01 -3.32 -3.39
CA TYR A 11 -1.27 -4.09 -4.60
C TYR A 11 -2.65 -4.71 -4.49
N TYR A 12 -3.60 -4.19 -5.26
CA TYR A 12 -4.99 -4.66 -5.23
C TYR A 12 -5.19 -6.00 -5.96
N SER A 13 -4.20 -6.42 -6.77
CA SER A 13 -4.16 -7.71 -7.49
C SER A 13 -5.46 -8.06 -8.26
N ASP A 14 -6.12 -7.03 -8.79
CA ASP A 14 -7.36 -7.12 -9.55
C ASP A 14 -7.04 -7.06 -11.06
N PRO A 15 -7.52 -8.00 -11.87
CA PRO A 15 -7.33 -7.98 -13.31
C PRO A 15 -7.98 -6.76 -14.00
N LEU A 16 -8.97 -6.10 -13.39
CA LEU A 16 -9.65 -4.90 -13.91
C LEU A 16 -10.09 -5.03 -15.39
N GLY A 17 -10.46 -6.23 -15.82
CA GLY A 17 -10.84 -6.54 -17.21
C GLY A 17 -9.72 -6.33 -18.25
N GLN A 18 -8.46 -6.24 -17.83
CA GLN A 18 -7.33 -6.00 -18.73
C GLN A 18 -6.98 -7.23 -19.55
N GLN A 19 -6.75 -7.04 -20.85
CA GLN A 19 -6.40 -8.13 -21.76
C GLN A 19 -5.07 -8.79 -21.33
N GLY A 20 -5.10 -10.11 -21.13
CA GLY A 20 -3.94 -10.89 -20.69
C GLY A 20 -3.77 -10.99 -19.17
N ALA A 21 -4.58 -10.25 -18.38
CA ALA A 21 -4.68 -10.47 -16.95
C ALA A 21 -5.43 -11.78 -16.66
N ARG A 22 -5.02 -12.48 -15.61
CA ARG A 22 -5.64 -13.76 -15.20
C ARG A 22 -6.67 -13.51 -14.11
N GLU A 23 -7.81 -14.14 -14.27
CA GLU A 23 -8.84 -14.24 -13.24
C GLU A 23 -8.70 -15.57 -12.46
N PRO A 24 -9.17 -15.64 -11.20
CA PRO A 24 -9.81 -14.56 -10.42
C PRO A 24 -8.80 -13.55 -9.86
N ALA A 25 -9.30 -12.43 -9.29
CA ALA A 25 -8.47 -11.51 -8.51
C ALA A 25 -7.80 -12.25 -7.35
N CYS A 26 -6.50 -12.01 -7.13
CA CYS A 26 -5.80 -12.52 -5.95
C CYS A 26 -6.13 -11.67 -4.73
N GLU A 27 -5.71 -12.15 -3.56
CA GLU A 27 -5.79 -11.33 -2.34
C GLU A 27 -4.90 -10.08 -2.50
N PRO A 28 -5.39 -8.90 -2.06
CA PRO A 28 -4.57 -7.70 -2.03
C PRO A 28 -3.38 -7.88 -1.08
N GLU A 29 -2.26 -7.27 -1.44
CA GLU A 29 -1.04 -7.30 -0.65
C GLU A 29 -0.57 -5.89 -0.32
N TRP A 30 0.06 -5.75 0.85
CA TRP A 30 0.66 -4.52 1.30
C TRP A 30 2.16 -4.68 1.53
N GLU A 31 2.91 -3.68 1.10
CA GLU A 31 4.34 -3.54 1.40
C GLU A 31 4.62 -2.21 2.08
N LEU A 32 5.67 -2.18 2.89
CA LEU A 32 6.19 -0.97 3.52
C LEU A 32 7.70 -0.99 3.50
N PHE A 33 8.32 0.06 2.95
CA PHE A 33 9.77 0.22 2.92
C PHE A 33 10.21 1.42 3.75
N GLY A 34 11.14 1.20 4.68
CA GLY A 34 11.78 2.25 5.47
C GLY A 34 12.98 2.86 4.74
N LEU A 35 12.74 3.84 3.87
CA LEU A 35 13.72 4.42 2.93
C LEU A 35 15.01 4.98 3.57
N HIS A 36 14.99 5.31 4.86
CA HIS A 36 16.21 5.72 5.56
C HIS A 36 17.18 4.56 5.80
N ARG A 37 16.66 3.36 6.07
CA ARG A 37 17.46 2.15 6.34
C ARG A 37 17.59 1.26 5.11
N ASP A 38 16.56 1.28 4.25
CA ASP A 38 16.46 0.51 3.03
C ASP A 38 16.14 1.43 1.83
N PRO A 39 17.10 2.24 1.38
CA PRO A 39 16.89 3.19 0.28
C PRO A 39 16.60 2.53 -1.07
N HIS A 40 16.91 1.23 -1.18
CA HIS A 40 16.72 0.44 -2.39
C HIS A 40 15.43 -0.41 -2.37
N GLU A 41 14.60 -0.29 -1.33
CA GLU A 41 13.28 -0.94 -1.25
C GLU A 41 13.37 -2.48 -1.43
N LEU A 42 14.35 -3.10 -0.79
CA LEU A 42 14.62 -4.53 -0.92
C LEU A 42 13.88 -5.37 0.13
N HIS A 43 13.48 -4.78 1.26
CA HIS A 43 12.89 -5.51 2.37
C HIS A 43 11.61 -4.83 2.87
N SER A 44 10.47 -5.47 2.59
CA SER A 44 9.18 -5.05 3.14
C SER A 44 9.15 -5.33 4.64
N VAL A 45 8.77 -4.31 5.43
CA VAL A 45 8.59 -4.38 6.88
C VAL A 45 7.13 -4.25 7.30
N TYR A 46 6.18 -4.44 6.36
CA TYR A 46 4.75 -4.22 6.63
C TYR A 46 4.21 -5.11 7.76
N THR A 47 4.68 -6.35 7.87
CA THR A 47 4.25 -7.32 8.90
C THR A 47 5.07 -7.26 10.19
N ASP A 48 6.08 -6.39 10.27
CA ASP A 48 6.88 -6.22 11.47
C ASP A 48 6.12 -5.38 12.50
N ALA A 49 5.86 -5.97 13.68
CA ALA A 49 5.13 -5.34 14.77
C ALA A 49 5.75 -4.00 15.23
N VAL A 50 7.06 -3.82 15.04
CA VAL A 50 7.76 -2.55 15.36
C VAL A 50 7.27 -1.39 14.48
N TYR A 51 6.76 -1.69 13.28
CA TYR A 51 6.24 -0.70 12.34
C TYR A 51 4.71 -0.57 12.37
N ALA A 52 4.00 -1.25 13.27
CA ALA A 52 2.54 -1.26 13.30
C ALA A 52 1.91 0.15 13.41
N ASP A 53 2.45 1.01 14.29
CA ASP A 53 1.97 2.39 14.42
C ASP A 53 2.26 3.22 13.15
N VAL A 54 3.43 3.01 12.54
CA VAL A 54 3.82 3.68 11.28
C VAL A 54 2.91 3.25 10.12
N VAL A 55 2.53 1.98 10.07
CA VAL A 55 1.56 1.47 9.08
C VAL A 55 0.23 2.18 9.24
N ARG A 56 -0.32 2.27 10.47
CA ARG A 56 -1.58 2.96 10.73
C ARG A 56 -1.53 4.42 10.29
N GLU A 57 -0.53 5.17 10.75
CA GLU A 57 -0.37 6.59 10.39
C GLU A 57 -0.26 6.82 8.89
N LEU A 58 0.48 5.97 8.17
CA LEU A 58 0.64 6.09 6.73
C LEU A 58 -0.62 5.72 5.95
N LYS A 59 -1.45 4.79 6.46
CA LYS A 59 -2.73 4.45 5.84
C LYS A 59 -3.74 5.56 6.04
N ASP A 60 -3.83 6.12 7.25
CA ASP A 60 -4.68 7.27 7.54
C ASP A 60 -4.32 8.46 6.62
N GLU A 61 -3.03 8.75 6.46
CA GLU A 61 -2.57 9.81 5.57
C GLU A 61 -2.84 9.50 4.09
N LEU A 62 -2.66 8.24 3.66
CA LEU A 62 -3.01 7.82 2.30
C LEU A 62 -4.50 8.04 2.03
N HIS A 63 -5.38 7.61 2.94
CA HIS A 63 -6.83 7.76 2.78
C HIS A 63 -7.25 9.22 2.80
N ARG A 64 -6.62 10.05 3.64
CA ARG A 64 -6.83 11.50 3.64
C ARG A 64 -6.47 12.10 2.28
N LEU A 65 -5.32 11.75 1.72
CA LEU A 65 -4.85 12.25 0.42
C LEU A 65 -5.73 11.75 -0.74
N GLN A 66 -6.16 10.49 -0.71
CA GLN A 66 -7.09 9.93 -1.68
C GLN A 66 -8.41 10.71 -1.68
N ALA A 67 -8.99 10.94 -0.51
CA ALA A 67 -10.21 11.74 -0.37
C ALA A 67 -10.03 13.19 -0.85
N GLU A 68 -8.88 13.81 -0.57
CA GLU A 68 -8.55 15.18 -1.00
C GLU A 68 -8.60 15.34 -2.53
N VAL A 69 -8.18 14.32 -3.28
CA VAL A 69 -8.16 14.34 -4.76
C VAL A 69 -9.35 13.61 -5.38
N GLY A 70 -10.28 13.09 -4.58
CA GLY A 70 -11.44 12.32 -5.05
C GLY A 70 -11.10 10.91 -5.56
N ASP A 71 -9.93 10.37 -5.22
CA ASP A 71 -9.57 8.98 -5.48
C ASP A 71 -10.31 8.07 -4.49
N GLN A 72 -11.16 7.20 -4.99
CA GLN A 72 -11.95 6.31 -4.14
C GLN A 72 -11.11 5.11 -3.72
N ARG A 73 -11.23 4.72 -2.45
CA ARG A 73 -10.59 3.50 -1.93
C ARG A 73 -10.98 2.29 -2.78
N TYR A 74 -10.03 1.39 -3.00
CA TYR A 74 -10.32 0.12 -3.63
C TYR A 74 -11.27 -0.70 -2.73
N GLY A 75 -12.25 -1.40 -3.30
CA GLY A 75 -13.34 -2.00 -2.53
C GLY A 75 -12.93 -3.06 -1.51
N LYS A 76 -11.74 -3.67 -1.65
CA LYS A 76 -11.17 -4.63 -0.68
C LYS A 76 -10.20 -4.00 0.32
N ASP A 77 -9.94 -2.70 0.22
CA ASP A 77 -9.23 -1.97 1.26
C ASP A 77 -10.23 -1.63 2.39
N THR A 78 -10.35 -2.54 3.36
CA THR A 78 -11.36 -2.46 4.44
C THR A 78 -10.79 -2.11 5.81
N ASP A 79 -9.48 -1.89 5.89
CA ASP A 79 -8.81 -1.51 7.13
C ASP A 79 -9.15 -0.07 7.57
#